data_AF-A0A915YDK4-F1
#
_entry.id   AF-A0A915YDK4-F1
#
_cell.length_a   1.000
_cell.length_b   1.000
_cell.length_c   1.000
_cell.angle_alpha   90.00
_cell.angle_beta   90.00
_cell.angle_gamma   90.00
#
_symmetry.space_group_name_H-M   'P 1'
#
loop_
_entity.id
_entity.type
_entity.pdbx_description
1 polymer ?
#
loop_
_entity_poly.entity_id
_entity_poly.type
_entity_poly.pdbx_seq_one_letter_code
_entity_poly.pdbx_strand_id
1 'polypeptide(L)'
;MQQIIFEKIRERITSIQKQKNKAVRIAINGVEGVGKTTFAIALCQFLQSNELNAFHISIDGFHFNKAHRYQQGRNSAKGYYEDSYNEVAFVNEVLLASQKALLR
;
A
#
# COMPACT_ATOMS: atom_id res chain seq x y z
N MET A 1 8.57 -3.42 21.60
CA MET A 1 7.83 -2.20 21.18
C MET A 1 7.02 -2.42 19.91
N GLN A 2 7.63 -2.91 18.80
CA GLN A 2 6.91 -3.19 17.55
C GLN A 2 5.78 -4.22 17.69
N GLN A 3 5.97 -5.28 18.48
CA GLN A 3 4.95 -6.32 18.68
C GLN A 3 3.65 -5.80 19.30
N ILE A 4 3.73 -4.86 20.25
CA ILE A 4 2.56 -4.22 20.88
C ILE A 4 1.77 -3.42 19.83
N ILE A 5 2.47 -2.73 18.92
CA ILE A 5 1.83 -1.95 17.85
C ILE A 5 1.15 -2.88 16.85
N PHE A 6 1.81 -3.98 16.47
CA PHE A 6 1.25 -4.95 15.53
C PHE A 6 -0.01 -5.63 16.08
N GLU A 7 -0.03 -6.00 17.36
CA GLU A 7 -1.24 -6.52 18.00
C GLU A 7 -2.39 -5.51 17.97
N LYS A 8 -2.14 -4.25 18.35
CA LYS A 8 -3.17 -3.19 18.29
C LYS A 8 -3.72 -2.99 16.88
N ILE A 9 -2.86 -3.06 15.86
CA ILE A 9 -3.27 -2.97 14.46
C ILE A 9 -4.14 -4.19 14.10
N ARG A 10 -3.71 -5.41 14.46
CA ARG A 10 -4.46 -6.65 14.21
C ARG A 10 -5.86 -6.61 14.84
N GLU A 11 -5.96 -6.21 16.11
CA GLU A 11 -7.25 -6.06 16.81
C GLU A 11 -8.18 -5.10 16.05
N ARG A 12 -7.64 -3.96 15.58
CA ARG A 12 -8.42 -2.99 14.82
C ARG A 12 -8.86 -3.53 13.46
N ILE A 13 -8.00 -4.25 12.75
CA ILE A 13 -8.34 -4.91 11.48
C ILE A 13 -9.51 -5.88 11.69
N THR A 14 -9.38 -6.80 12.64
CA THR A 14 -10.39 -7.82 12.93
C THR A 14 -11.73 -7.20 13.32
N SER A 15 -11.71 -6.13 14.12
CA SER A 15 -12.91 -5.39 14.49
C SER A 15 -13.62 -4.79 13.28
N ILE A 16 -12.88 -4.16 12.35
CA ILE A 16 -13.46 -3.58 11.13
C ILE A 16 -13.97 -4.67 10.19
N GLN A 17 -13.23 -5.78 10.02
CA GLN A 17 -13.67 -6.91 9.18
C GLN A 17 -15.00 -7.48 9.65
N LYS A 18 -15.15 -7.72 10.97
CA LYS A 18 -16.41 -8.21 11.57
C LYS A 18 -17.59 -7.26 11.33
N GLN A 19 -17.36 -5.94 11.38
CA GLN A 19 -18.43 -4.95 11.19
C GLN A 19 -18.85 -4.79 9.73
N LYS A 20 -17.88 -4.80 8.79
CA LYS A 20 -18.15 -4.47 7.38
C LYS A 20 -18.35 -5.70 6.49
N ASN A 21 -18.04 -6.90 6.99
CA ASN A 21 -18.03 -8.16 6.25
C ASN A 21 -17.30 -8.06 4.90
N LYS A 22 -16.16 -7.35 4.88
CA LYS A 22 -15.33 -7.08 3.69
C LYS A 22 -13.86 -7.04 4.07
N ALA A 23 -12.99 -7.27 3.08
CA ALA A 23 -11.55 -7.09 3.24
C ALA A 23 -11.22 -5.66 3.67
N VAL A 24 -10.25 -5.52 4.58
CA VAL A 24 -9.75 -4.22 5.05
C VAL A 24 -8.53 -3.83 4.25
N ARG A 25 -8.51 -2.59 3.75
CA ARG A 25 -7.34 -2.00 3.09
C ARG A 25 -6.69 -1.00 4.03
N ILE A 26 -5.37 -1.03 4.09
CA ILE A 26 -4.57 -0.21 5.00
C ILE A 26 -3.52 0.49 4.16
N ALA A 27 -3.48 1.82 4.24
CA ALA A 27 -2.41 2.63 3.68
C ALA A 27 -1.37 2.92 4.76
N ILE A 28 -0.09 2.71 4.45
CA ILE A 28 1.04 3.03 5.33
C ILE A 28 1.80 4.18 4.67
N ASN A 29 1.65 5.38 5.22
CA ASN A 29 2.23 6.61 4.68
C ASN A 29 3.23 7.26 5.64
N GLY A 30 4.08 8.15 5.12
CA GLY A 30 5.16 8.80 5.85
C GLY A 30 6.25 9.33 4.91
N VAL A 31 7.19 10.09 5.46
CA VAL A 31 8.28 10.71 4.68
C VAL A 31 9.23 9.68 4.06
N GLU A 32 9.99 10.07 3.04
CA GLU A 32 10.99 9.20 2.40
C GLU A 32 12.06 8.77 3.41
N GLY A 33 12.54 7.53 3.30
CA GLY A 33 13.57 6.99 4.20
C GLY A 33 13.11 6.60 5.62
N VAL A 34 11.87 6.87 6.02
CA VAL A 34 11.39 6.59 7.40
C VAL A 34 11.13 5.09 7.70
N GLY A 35 11.31 4.21 6.71
CA GLY A 35 11.17 2.76 6.90
C GLY A 35 9.75 2.20 6.67
N LYS A 36 8.89 2.89 5.91
CA LYS A 36 7.52 2.43 5.59
C LYS A 36 7.49 1.02 4.99
N THR A 37 8.35 0.76 4.02
CA THR A 37 8.45 -0.53 3.33
C THR A 37 8.82 -1.64 4.31
N THR A 38 9.82 -1.40 5.15
CA THR A 38 10.22 -2.32 6.22
C THR A 38 9.06 -2.60 7.18
N PHE A 39 8.37 -1.55 7.63
CA PHE A 39 7.22 -1.68 8.53
C PHE A 39 6.07 -2.47 7.88
N ALA A 40 5.74 -2.19 6.62
CA ALA A 40 4.65 -2.83 5.89
C ALA A 40 4.91 -4.33 5.66
N ILE A 41 6.15 -4.69 5.30
CA ILE A 41 6.55 -6.10 5.14
C ILE A 41 6.47 -6.83 6.49
N ALA A 42 7.04 -6.25 7.55
CA ALA A 42 7.03 -6.86 8.87
C ALA A 42 5.60 -7.03 9.43
N LEU A 43 4.74 -6.03 9.24
CA LEU A 43 3.33 -6.13 9.62
C LEU A 43 2.60 -7.21 8.81
N CYS A 44 2.84 -7.30 7.50
CA CYS A 44 2.23 -8.32 6.65
C CYS A 44 2.62 -9.73 7.11
N GLN A 45 3.91 -9.96 7.37
CA GLN A 45 4.42 -11.24 7.88
C GLN A 45 3.80 -11.58 9.24
N PHE A 46 3.71 -10.59 10.14
CA PHE A 46 3.08 -10.76 11.44
C PHE A 46 1.59 -11.12 11.32
N LEU A 47 0.84 -10.48 10.43
CA LEU A 47 -0.57 -10.80 10.23
C LEU A 47 -0.75 -12.22 9.69
N GLN A 48 0.09 -12.64 8.73
CA GLN A 48 0.09 -13.98 8.17
C GLN A 48 0.43 -15.05 9.22
N SER A 49 1.43 -14.80 10.08
CA SER A 49 1.78 -15.72 11.17
C SER A 49 0.69 -15.84 12.24
N ASN A 50 -0.27 -14.92 12.26
CA ASN A 50 -1.42 -14.90 13.16
C ASN A 50 -2.73 -15.25 12.43
N GLU A 51 -2.64 -16.03 11.36
CA GLU A 51 -3.77 -16.60 10.60
C GLU A 51 -4.67 -15.57 9.88
N LEU A 52 -4.18 -14.35 9.65
CA LEU A 52 -4.85 -13.38 8.78
C LEU A 52 -4.27 -13.42 7.37
N ASN A 53 -5.14 -13.59 6.37
CA ASN A 53 -4.79 -13.44 4.96
C ASN A 53 -4.47 -11.97 4.64
N ALA A 54 -3.18 -11.64 4.60
CA ALA A 54 -2.67 -10.30 4.33
C ALA A 54 -1.72 -10.30 3.11
N PHE A 55 -1.77 -9.22 2.33
CA PHE A 55 -0.89 -8.99 1.19
C PHE A 55 -0.33 -7.57 1.26
N HIS A 56 0.95 -7.43 0.97
CA HIS A 56 1.60 -6.12 0.82
C HIS A 56 1.69 -5.76 -0.66
N ILE A 57 1.23 -4.57 -1.02
CA ILE A 57 1.32 -4.01 -2.38
C ILE A 57 1.91 -2.61 -2.25
N SER A 58 2.92 -2.29 -3.06
CA SER A 58 3.52 -0.95 -3.12
C SER A 58 3.22 -0.27 -4.45
N ILE A 59 3.00 1.05 -4.41
CA ILE A 59 2.90 1.90 -5.61
C ILE A 59 4.23 2.02 -6.34
N ASP A 60 5.35 1.67 -5.70
CA ASP A 60 6.70 1.73 -6.29
C ASP A 60 6.81 0.86 -7.56
N GLY A 61 6.01 -0.20 -7.67
CA GLY A 61 5.94 -1.04 -8.89
C GLY A 61 5.29 -0.34 -10.10
N PHE A 62 4.65 0.81 -9.88
CA PHE A 62 3.97 1.61 -10.90
C PHE A 62 4.78 2.85 -11.28
N HIS A 63 6.07 2.87 -10.94
CA HIS A 63 6.97 3.97 -11.25
C HIS A 63 7.20 4.05 -12.76
N PHE A 64 6.99 5.24 -13.34
CA PHE A 64 7.30 5.46 -14.75
C PHE A 64 8.81 5.36 -15.02
N ASN A 65 9.15 5.00 -16.26
CA ASN A 65 10.54 4.97 -16.70
C ASN A 65 11.17 6.38 -16.65
N LYS A 66 12.51 6.45 -16.63
CA LYS A 66 13.24 7.72 -16.50
C LYS A 66 12.88 8.75 -17.57
N ALA A 67 12.60 8.31 -18.81
CA ALA A 67 12.28 9.22 -19.90
C ALA A 67 10.98 9.99 -19.63
N HIS A 68 9.95 9.29 -19.16
CA HIS A 68 8.67 9.91 -18.79
C HIS A 68 8.82 10.81 -17.56
N ARG A 69 9.50 10.33 -16.51
CA ARG A 69 9.67 11.10 -15.26
C ARG A 69 10.35 12.45 -15.42
N TYR A 70 11.24 12.56 -16.38
CA TYR A 70 12.05 13.76 -16.59
C TYR A 70 11.58 14.58 -17.78
N GLN A 71 10.38 14.31 -18.31
CA GLN A 71 9.82 15.05 -19.45
C GLN A 71 9.62 16.55 -19.14
N GLN A 72 9.32 16.88 -17.88
CA GLN A 72 9.24 18.26 -17.40
C GLN A 72 10.58 18.83 -16.90
N GLY A 73 11.69 18.11 -17.11
CA GLY A 73 13.02 18.45 -16.61
C GLY A 73 13.38 17.72 -15.30
N ARG A 74 14.64 17.32 -15.17
CA ARG A 74 15.13 16.46 -14.06
C ARG A 74 14.88 17.02 -12.66
N ASN A 75 14.85 18.36 -12.53
CA ASN A 75 14.69 19.06 -11.25
C ASN A 75 13.27 19.66 -11.08
N SER A 76 12.30 19.28 -11.92
CA SER A 76 10.94 19.80 -11.84
C SER A 76 10.20 19.22 -10.64
N ALA A 77 9.85 20.07 -9.67
CA ALA A 77 8.98 19.67 -8.57
C ALA A 77 7.60 19.22 -9.08
N LYS A 78 7.06 19.90 -10.09
CA LYS A 78 5.79 19.51 -10.73
C LYS A 78 5.88 18.12 -11.37
N GLY A 79 6.96 17.86 -12.11
CA GLY A 79 7.20 16.56 -12.72
C GLY A 79 7.37 15.43 -11.68
N TYR A 80 7.94 15.73 -10.52
CA TYR A 80 8.00 14.75 -9.42
C TYR A 80 6.60 14.31 -8.97
N TYR A 81 5.64 15.23 -8.87
CA TYR A 81 4.26 14.89 -8.48
C TYR A 81 3.45 14.25 -9.61
N GLU A 82 3.54 14.78 -10.82
CA GLU A 82 2.67 14.36 -11.93
C GLU A 82 3.21 13.16 -12.71
N ASP A 83 4.53 13.01 -12.82
CA ASP A 83 5.17 12.08 -13.75
C ASP A 83 5.89 10.92 -13.04
N SER A 84 5.92 10.87 -11.71
CA SER A 84 6.62 9.79 -11.00
C SER A 84 5.90 8.44 -11.15
N TYR A 85 4.59 8.40 -10.87
CA TYR A 85 3.85 7.14 -10.78
C TYR A 85 2.68 7.10 -11.73
N ASN A 86 2.43 5.92 -12.30
CA ASN A 86 1.19 5.65 -13.01
C ASN A 86 0.06 5.37 -12.02
N GLU A 87 -0.44 6.43 -11.39
CA GLU A 87 -1.50 6.35 -10.39
C GLU A 87 -2.80 5.78 -10.98
N VAL A 88 -3.10 6.11 -12.24
CA VAL A 88 -4.27 5.59 -12.97
C VAL A 88 -4.20 4.06 -13.06
N ALA A 89 -3.05 3.50 -13.45
CA ALA A 89 -2.86 2.05 -13.47
C ALA A 89 -2.94 1.44 -12.07
N PHE A 90 -2.37 2.08 -11.05
CA PHE A 90 -2.48 1.59 -9.67
C PHE A 90 -3.94 1.53 -9.19
N VAL A 91 -4.73 2.57 -9.47
CA VAL A 91 -6.18 2.59 -9.15
C VAL A 91 -6.91 1.46 -9.86
N ASN A 92 -6.70 1.29 -11.16
CA ASN A 92 -7.43 0.31 -11.96
C ASN A 92 -7.02 -1.13 -11.63
N GLU A 93 -5.72 -1.42 -11.67
CA GLU A 93 -5.18 -2.77 -11.57
C GLU A 93 -5.05 -3.28 -10.14
N VAL A 94 -5.06 -2.38 -9.14
CA VAL A 94 -4.98 -2.77 -7.72
C VAL A 94 -6.28 -2.47 -7.00
N LEU A 95 -6.70 -1.20 -6.93
CA LEU A 95 -7.78 -0.80 -6.03
C LEU A 95 -9.15 -1.23 -6.56
N LEU A 96 -9.42 -1.06 -7.86
CA LEU A 96 -10.68 -1.48 -8.46
C LEU A 96 -10.69 -3.00 -8.74
N ALA A 97 -9.60 -3.57 -9.23
CA ALA A 97 -9.52 -5.01 -9.50
C ALA A 97 -9.73 -5.87 -8.23
N SER A 98 -9.07 -5.53 -7.12
CA SER A 98 -9.21 -6.28 -5.86
C SER A 98 -10.58 -6.13 -5.18
N GLN A 99 -11.43 -5.22 -5.66
CA GLN A 99 -12.83 -5.11 -5.24
C GLN A 99 -13.73 -6.13 -5.97
N LYS A 100 -13.45 -6.38 -7.26
CA LYS A 100 -14.26 -7.26 -8.09
C LYS A 100 -14.05 -8.75 -7.77
N ALA A 101 -12.84 -9.11 -7.33
CA ALA A 101 -12.51 -10.48 -6.95
C ALA A 101 -13.30 -11.01 -5.73
N LEU A 102 -13.89 -10.12 -4.92
CA LEU A 102 -14.72 -10.47 -3.75
C LEU A 102 -16.20 -10.74 -4.08
N LEU A 103 -16.58 -10.66 -5.37
CA LEU A 103 -17.95 -10.91 -5.86
C LEU A 103 -18.08 -12.24 -6.63
N ARG A 104 -17.06 -13.10 -6.58
CA ARG A 104 -17.08 -14.49 -7.07
C ARG A 104 -16.92 -15.42 -5.88
#